data_AF-A0A2E8Y4K3-F1
#
_entry.id   AF-A0A2E8Y4K3-F1
#
_cell.length_a   1.000
_cell.length_b   1.000
_cell.length_c   1.000
_cell.angle_alpha   90.00
_cell.angle_beta   90.00
_cell.angle_gamma   90.00
#
_symmetry.space_group_name_H-M   'P 1'
#
loop_
_entity.id
_entity.type
_entity.pdbx_description
1 polymer ?
#
loop_
_entity_poly.entity_id
_entity_poly.type
_entity_poly.pdbx_seq_one_letter_code
_entity_poly.pdbx_strand_id
1 'polypeptide(L)'
;MPTPTNTHSGALVLPDPADATNAVGQGEIPDIRGLKDLADIPTGHEWLWWLLVAVATLVIVGVIAWFVRRQLAKRSAELAPPPPPPPHVVAWDRLQRALGLIHEADRFCVEVSLIIRDYLEQRFDLHAPDRTTEEFLFELQSSQRLAEGHKQLLADFLGACDMVKFAKAEPPEQELRELHEAASRLVGETQPSLSEETEAEP
;
A
#
# COMPACT_ATOMS: atom_id res chain seq x y z
N MET A 1 128.36 69.05 -30.85
CA MET A 1 127.95 70.46 -31.00
C MET A 1 126.77 70.49 -31.96
N PRO A 2 125.59 71.02 -31.61
CA PRO A 2 125.24 71.71 -30.36
C PRO A 2 124.37 70.86 -29.42
N THR A 3 124.26 71.36 -28.20
CA THR A 3 123.51 70.88 -27.02
C THR A 3 122.73 72.13 -26.50
N PRO A 4 122.01 72.09 -25.37
CA PRO A 4 120.69 71.52 -25.06
C PRO A 4 119.67 72.62 -24.67
N THR A 5 118.42 72.27 -24.32
CA THR A 5 117.79 72.92 -23.16
C THR A 5 116.71 72.05 -22.49
N ASN A 6 116.85 71.95 -21.17
CA ASN A 6 115.96 71.35 -20.17
C ASN A 6 114.76 72.27 -19.85
N THR A 7 113.87 71.78 -18.95
CA THR A 7 112.91 72.48 -18.03
C THR A 7 111.48 71.97 -18.30
N HIS A 8 110.71 71.34 -17.39
CA HIS A 8 110.59 71.46 -15.94
C HIS A 8 109.92 70.21 -15.31
N SER A 9 110.25 69.94 -14.05
CA SER A 9 109.62 68.97 -13.15
C SER A 9 108.70 69.69 -12.16
N GLY A 10 107.56 69.10 -11.78
CA GLY A 10 106.65 69.61 -10.76
C GLY A 10 105.59 68.57 -10.34
N ALA A 11 105.71 68.08 -9.11
CA ALA A 11 104.91 67.08 -8.39
C ALA A 11 103.45 67.55 -8.09
N LEU A 12 102.45 66.74 -7.70
CA LEU A 12 102.25 65.85 -6.53
C LEU A 12 101.03 64.92 -6.79
N VAL A 13 101.11 63.59 -6.68
CA VAL A 13 100.80 62.71 -5.52
C VAL A 13 99.36 62.81 -4.96
N LEU A 14 98.60 61.71 -4.99
CA LEU A 14 98.05 61.04 -3.80
C LEU A 14 97.52 59.60 -4.10
N PRO A 15 97.51 58.70 -3.09
CA PRO A 15 97.43 57.24 -3.19
C PRO A 15 96.01 56.65 -3.31
N ASP A 16 95.96 55.39 -3.79
CA ASP A 16 94.78 54.54 -3.90
C ASP A 16 94.27 54.12 -2.49
N PRO A 17 93.02 54.43 -2.13
CA PRO A 17 92.51 54.36 -0.76
C PRO A 17 92.15 52.93 -0.32
N ALA A 18 93.12 52.23 0.26
CA ALA A 18 92.87 51.05 1.09
C ALA A 18 92.29 51.38 2.49
N ASP A 19 91.66 52.54 2.70
CA ASP A 19 91.10 52.91 4.02
C ASP A 19 89.92 53.90 3.97
N ALA A 20 88.97 53.69 3.04
CA ALA A 20 87.65 54.28 3.16
C ALA A 20 86.72 53.31 3.92
N THR A 21 86.69 53.51 5.22
CA THR A 21 85.73 52.96 6.17
C THR A 21 84.28 53.08 5.66
N ASN A 22 83.46 52.06 5.94
CA ASN A 22 81.99 52.07 6.06
C ASN A 22 81.23 53.13 5.22
N ALA A 23 81.04 52.86 3.94
CA ALA A 23 79.92 53.44 3.21
C ALA A 23 78.72 52.48 3.34
N VAL A 24 77.97 52.65 4.43
CA VAL A 24 76.54 52.30 4.48
C VAL A 24 75.88 53.09 3.37
N GLY A 25 75.87 52.51 2.17
CA GLY A 25 75.01 52.93 1.09
C GLY A 25 73.59 52.61 1.52
N GLN A 26 72.91 53.63 2.05
CA GLN A 26 71.46 53.69 2.19
C GLN A 26 70.82 53.58 0.81
N GLY A 27 70.86 52.39 0.23
CA GLY A 27 69.82 51.95 -0.69
C GLY A 27 68.70 51.49 0.20
N GLU A 28 67.65 52.31 0.35
CA GLU A 28 66.37 51.84 0.84
C GLU A 28 66.03 50.57 0.05
N ILE A 29 66.18 49.41 0.69
CA ILE A 29 65.45 48.23 0.27
C ILE A 29 64.00 48.70 0.38
N PRO A 30 63.23 48.78 -0.72
CA PRO A 30 61.83 49.15 -0.61
C PRO A 30 61.23 48.11 0.32
N ASP A 31 60.84 48.60 1.50
CA ASP A 31 60.17 47.84 2.53
C ASP A 31 59.03 47.11 1.83
N ILE A 32 59.13 45.78 1.71
CA ILE A 32 58.05 44.95 1.15
C ILE A 32 56.97 44.88 2.24
N ARG A 33 56.36 46.03 2.51
CA ARG A 33 55.14 46.15 3.27
C ARG A 33 54.02 45.62 2.40
N GLY A 34 53.46 44.53 2.87
CA GLY A 34 52.17 44.06 2.42
C GLY A 34 52.26 42.80 1.59
N LEU A 35 52.40 41.66 2.28
CA LEU A 35 51.45 40.57 1.99
C LEU A 35 50.07 41.12 2.38
N LYS A 36 49.49 41.87 1.45
CA LYS A 36 48.10 42.30 1.48
C LYS A 36 47.29 41.03 1.43
N ASP A 37 46.59 40.76 2.53
CA ASP A 37 45.58 39.72 2.75
C ASP A 37 45.76 38.46 1.90
N LEU A 38 45.95 37.31 2.57
CA LEU A 38 45.27 36.12 2.07
C LEU A 38 43.78 36.51 2.08
N ALA A 39 43.29 37.00 0.94
CA ALA A 39 41.88 37.08 0.69
C ALA A 39 41.42 35.63 0.85
N ASP A 40 40.79 35.38 2.00
CA ASP A 40 40.06 34.18 2.27
C ASP A 40 39.13 34.06 1.08
N ILE A 41 39.46 33.19 0.12
CA ILE A 41 38.59 32.99 -1.04
C ILE A 41 37.33 32.48 -0.38
N PRO A 42 36.21 33.23 -0.38
CA PRO A 42 34.99 32.70 0.17
C PRO A 42 34.69 31.51 -0.73
N THR A 43 35.00 30.32 -0.23
CA THR A 43 34.74 29.07 -0.89
C THR A 43 33.24 29.05 -1.00
N GLY A 44 32.72 29.48 -2.16
CA GLY A 44 31.30 29.65 -2.45
C GLY A 44 30.60 28.30 -2.57
N HIS A 45 30.85 27.43 -1.60
CA HIS A 45 30.34 26.08 -1.43
C HIS A 45 29.39 26.03 -0.22
N GLU A 46 29.15 27.16 0.45
CA GLU A 46 28.13 27.26 1.51
C GLU A 46 26.75 26.82 1.01
N TRP A 47 26.40 27.13 -0.24
CA TRP A 47 25.16 26.64 -0.86
C TRP A 47 25.12 25.12 -0.99
N LEU A 48 26.29 24.45 -1.06
CA LEU A 48 26.39 22.99 -1.09
C LEU A 48 26.03 22.40 0.28
N TRP A 49 26.42 23.05 1.37
CA TRP A 49 25.98 22.69 2.71
C TRP A 49 24.48 22.90 2.91
N TRP A 50 23.93 24.02 2.44
CA TRP A 50 22.49 24.25 2.45
C TRP A 50 21.73 23.24 1.59
N LEU A 51 22.28 22.85 0.44
CA LEU A 51 21.72 21.80 -0.42
C LEU A 51 21.78 20.44 0.28
N LEU A 52 22.89 20.09 0.92
CA LEU A 52 23.02 18.84 1.68
C LEU A 52 22.03 18.79 2.85
N VAL A 53 21.86 19.90 3.59
CA VAL A 53 20.87 20.00 4.67
C VAL A 53 19.45 19.87 4.11
N ALA A 54 19.14 20.52 2.98
CA ALA A 54 17.84 20.41 2.33
C ALA A 54 17.53 18.96 1.88
N VAL A 55 18.50 18.30 1.27
CA VAL A 55 18.39 16.89 0.85
C VAL A 55 18.24 15.97 2.06
N ALA A 56 19.06 16.14 3.10
CA ALA A 56 18.95 15.36 4.33
C ALA A 56 17.58 15.54 4.98
N THR A 57 17.07 16.77 5.03
CA THR A 57 15.74 17.08 5.55
C THR A 57 14.64 16.40 4.72
N LEU A 58 14.74 16.46 3.39
CA LEU A 58 13.79 15.79 2.49
C LEU A 58 13.79 14.27 2.70
N VAL A 59 14.97 13.66 2.84
CA VAL A 59 15.11 12.23 3.10
C VAL A 59 14.50 11.86 4.46
N ILE A 60 14.79 12.63 5.51
CA ILE A 60 14.22 12.40 6.84
C ILE A 60 12.70 12.50 6.82
N VAL A 61 12.15 13.54 6.17
CA VAL A 61 10.69 13.70 6.01
C VAL A 61 10.10 12.53 5.21
N GLY A 62 10.77 12.08 4.14
CA GLY A 62 10.36 10.93 3.35
C GLY A 62 10.34 9.63 4.15
N VAL A 63 11.36 9.38 4.97
CA VAL A 63 11.46 8.20 5.84
C VAL A 63 10.38 8.24 6.93
N ILE A 64 10.17 9.40 7.57
CA ILE A 64 9.10 9.57 8.56
C ILE A 64 7.74 9.35 7.92
N ALA A 65 7.48 9.95 6.75
CA ALA A 65 6.22 9.77 6.02
C ALA A 65 6.01 8.31 5.63
N TRP A 66 7.04 7.61 5.16
CA TRP A 66 6.98 6.18 4.85
C TRP A 66 6.68 5.35 6.09
N PHE A 67 7.34 5.63 7.22
CA PHE A 67 7.13 4.91 8.46
C PHE A 67 5.73 5.15 9.04
N VAL A 68 5.25 6.39 9.03
CA VAL A 68 3.89 6.76 9.46
C VAL A 68 2.86 6.10 8.56
N ARG A 69 3.02 6.13 7.23
CA ARG A 69 2.12 5.43 6.30
C ARG A 69 2.09 3.93 6.55
N ARG A 70 3.25 3.31 6.82
CA ARG A 70 3.35 1.88 7.15
C ARG A 70 2.69 1.56 8.49
N GLN A 71 2.80 2.42 9.49
CA GLN A 71 2.15 2.26 10.78
C GLN A 71 0.63 2.45 10.70
N LEU A 72 0.17 3.44 9.93
CA LEU A 72 -1.26 3.66 9.70
C LEU A 72 -1.89 2.51 8.90
N ALA A 73 -1.22 2.01 7.87
CA ALA A 73 -1.69 0.85 7.11
C ALA A 73 -1.82 -0.41 8.01
N LYS A 74 -0.88 -0.62 8.94
CA LYS A 74 -0.97 -1.70 9.93
C LYS A 74 -2.13 -1.52 10.91
N ARG A 75 -2.34 -0.30 11.40
CA ARG A 75 -3.48 0.02 12.28
C ARG A 75 -4.82 -0.17 11.57
N SER A 76 -4.90 0.17 10.28
CA SER A 76 -6.09 -0.07 9.46
C SER A 76 -6.37 -1.56 9.24
N ALA A 77 -5.35 -2.42 9.19
CA ALA A 77 -5.53 -3.87 9.15
C ALA A 77 -6.00 -4.46 10.50
N GLU A 78 -5.54 -3.89 11.62
CA GLU A 78 -5.93 -4.33 12.98
C GLU A 78 -7.33 -3.84 13.40
N LEU A 79 -7.83 -2.78 12.76
CA LEU A 79 -9.20 -2.26 12.90
C LEU A 79 -10.18 -2.85 11.88
N ALA A 80 -9.72 -3.76 11.00
CA ALA A 80 -10.63 -4.44 10.09
C ALA A 80 -11.60 -5.32 10.91
N PRO A 81 -12.92 -5.22 10.68
CA PRO A 81 -13.86 -6.14 11.31
C PRO A 81 -13.48 -7.57 10.95
N PRO A 82 -13.78 -8.55 11.83
CA PRO A 82 -13.53 -9.95 11.50
C PRO A 82 -14.19 -10.29 10.17
N PRO A 83 -13.57 -11.20 9.37
CA PRO A 83 -14.16 -11.62 8.11
C PRO A 83 -15.60 -12.11 8.36
N PRO A 84 -16.54 -11.82 7.45
CA PRO A 84 -17.91 -12.27 7.58
C PRO A 84 -17.93 -13.80 7.70
N PRO A 85 -18.85 -14.36 8.51
CA PRO A 85 -18.98 -15.80 8.65
C PRO A 85 -19.25 -16.47 7.28
N PRO A 86 -18.79 -17.72 7.06
CA PRO A 86 -19.02 -18.40 5.81
C PRO A 86 -20.52 -18.50 5.48
N PRO A 87 -20.92 -18.43 4.20
CA PRO A 87 -22.32 -18.41 3.81
C PRO A 87 -23.13 -19.61 4.31
N HIS A 88 -22.53 -20.80 4.31
CA HIS A 88 -23.19 -22.03 4.78
C HIS A 88 -23.49 -21.98 6.28
N VAL A 89 -22.61 -21.38 7.09
CA VAL A 89 -22.82 -21.20 8.55
C VAL A 89 -23.99 -20.26 8.81
N VAL A 90 -24.04 -19.14 8.09
CA VAL A 90 -25.15 -18.17 8.18
C VAL A 90 -26.47 -18.82 7.76
N ALA A 91 -26.47 -19.56 6.66
CA ALA A 91 -27.65 -20.25 6.18
C ALA A 91 -28.14 -21.30 7.19
N TRP A 92 -27.24 -22.06 7.80
CA TRP A 92 -27.57 -23.05 8.83
C TRP A 92 -28.29 -22.41 10.03
N ASP A 93 -27.69 -21.36 10.58
CA ASP A 93 -28.25 -20.66 11.73
C ASP A 93 -29.64 -20.07 11.42
N ARG A 94 -29.79 -19.48 10.22
CA ARG A 94 -31.08 -18.94 9.79
C ARG A 94 -32.13 -20.02 9.57
N LEU A 95 -31.77 -21.18 9.00
CA LEU A 95 -32.69 -22.32 8.83
C LEU A 95 -33.17 -22.85 10.18
N GLN A 96 -32.26 -22.99 11.15
CA GLN A 96 -32.64 -23.41 12.51
C GLN A 96 -33.61 -22.43 13.17
N ARG A 97 -33.40 -21.11 12.99
CA ARG A 97 -34.33 -20.09 13.49
C ARG A 97 -35.67 -20.13 12.75
N ALA A 98 -35.69 -20.45 11.45
CA ALA A 98 -36.90 -20.54 10.66
C ALA A 98 -37.85 -21.64 11.14
N LEU A 99 -37.37 -22.70 11.82
CA LEU A 99 -38.24 -23.69 12.47
C LEU A 99 -39.21 -23.07 13.49
N GLY A 100 -38.88 -21.92 14.08
CA GLY A 100 -39.79 -21.18 14.95
C GLY A 100 -41.05 -20.66 14.22
N LEU A 101 -41.02 -20.59 12.89
CA LEU A 101 -42.13 -20.18 12.04
C LEU A 101 -42.92 -21.37 11.48
N ILE A 102 -42.64 -22.62 11.88
CA ILE A 102 -43.22 -23.82 11.24
C ILE A 102 -44.75 -23.87 11.27
N HIS A 103 -45.40 -23.16 12.20
CA HIS A 103 -46.86 -23.05 12.28
C HIS A 103 -47.45 -21.89 11.45
N GLU A 104 -46.60 -21.08 10.81
CA GLU A 104 -46.95 -19.94 9.96
C GLU A 104 -46.47 -20.21 8.52
N ALA A 105 -47.13 -21.16 7.83
CA ALA A 105 -46.68 -21.73 6.55
C ALA A 105 -46.19 -20.69 5.52
N ASP A 106 -46.95 -19.63 5.28
CA ASP A 106 -46.58 -18.54 4.35
C ASP A 106 -45.26 -17.87 4.76
N ARG A 107 -45.13 -17.44 6.02
CA ARG A 107 -43.91 -16.80 6.53
C ARG A 107 -42.73 -17.75 6.56
N PHE A 108 -42.96 -19.01 6.92
CA PHE A 108 -41.95 -20.05 6.89
C PHE A 108 -41.40 -20.25 5.48
N CYS A 109 -42.27 -20.47 4.50
CA CYS A 109 -41.89 -20.69 3.10
C CYS A 109 -41.21 -19.46 2.48
N VAL A 110 -41.63 -18.25 2.84
CA VAL A 110 -40.91 -17.01 2.47
C VAL A 110 -39.49 -17.06 3.03
N GLU A 111 -39.33 -17.24 4.34
CA GLU A 111 -38.02 -17.19 5.01
C GLU A 111 -37.06 -18.27 4.49
N VAL A 112 -37.46 -19.54 4.47
CA VAL A 112 -36.56 -20.62 4.01
C VAL A 112 -36.16 -20.46 2.56
N SER A 113 -37.07 -19.98 1.71
CA SER A 113 -36.72 -19.72 0.30
C SER A 113 -35.75 -18.55 0.15
N LEU A 114 -35.87 -17.51 0.99
CA LEU A 114 -34.95 -16.38 0.99
C LEU A 114 -33.55 -16.83 1.45
N ILE A 115 -33.49 -17.61 2.53
CA ILE A 115 -32.24 -18.15 3.06
C ILE A 115 -31.47 -18.94 1.99
N ILE A 116 -32.17 -19.81 1.25
CA ILE A 116 -31.54 -20.59 0.18
C ILE A 116 -31.09 -19.71 -0.97
N ARG A 117 -31.87 -18.70 -1.37
CA ARG A 117 -31.45 -17.78 -2.44
C ARG A 117 -30.22 -16.97 -2.05
N ASP A 118 -30.21 -16.40 -0.84
CA ASP A 118 -29.07 -15.66 -0.30
C ASP A 118 -27.81 -16.53 -0.21
N TYR A 119 -27.98 -17.79 0.22
CA TYR A 119 -26.88 -18.75 0.29
C TYR A 119 -26.28 -19.03 -1.09
N LEU A 120 -27.13 -19.26 -2.10
CA LEU A 120 -26.69 -19.54 -3.46
C LEU A 120 -25.99 -18.34 -4.09
N GLU A 121 -26.44 -17.12 -3.81
CA GLU A 121 -25.75 -15.91 -4.24
C GLU A 121 -24.37 -15.80 -3.60
N GLN A 122 -24.28 -15.95 -2.29
CA GLN A 122 -23.00 -15.76 -1.59
C GLN A 122 -21.99 -16.88 -1.87
N ARG A 123 -22.45 -18.14 -2.01
CA ARG A 123 -21.56 -19.30 -2.22
C ARG A 123 -21.20 -19.52 -3.68
N PHE A 124 -22.16 -19.30 -4.57
CA PHE A 124 -22.05 -19.64 -5.98
C PHE A 124 -22.18 -18.44 -6.89
N ASP A 125 -22.32 -17.19 -6.41
CA ASP A 125 -22.49 -16.00 -7.25
C ASP A 125 -23.71 -16.13 -8.21
N LEU A 126 -24.72 -16.88 -7.76
CA LEU A 126 -25.98 -17.08 -8.47
C LEU A 126 -26.98 -16.05 -7.95
N HIS A 127 -27.33 -15.06 -8.78
CA HIS A 127 -28.18 -13.90 -8.44
C HIS A 127 -29.65 -14.30 -8.23
N ALA A 128 -29.91 -15.18 -7.26
CA ALA A 128 -31.19 -15.81 -7.01
C ALA A 128 -32.20 -14.93 -6.28
N PRO A 129 -31.82 -14.02 -5.35
CA PRO A 129 -32.78 -13.13 -4.68
C PRO A 129 -33.41 -12.11 -5.63
N ASP A 130 -32.65 -11.59 -6.59
CA ASP A 130 -33.07 -10.53 -7.52
C ASP A 130 -33.92 -11.04 -8.69
N ARG A 131 -34.19 -12.35 -8.75
CA ARG A 131 -34.86 -12.99 -9.88
C ARG A 131 -36.09 -13.77 -9.43
N THR A 132 -37.07 -13.83 -10.32
CA THR A 132 -38.20 -14.74 -10.13
C THR A 132 -37.72 -16.20 -10.14
N THR A 133 -38.50 -17.10 -9.55
CA THR A 133 -38.16 -18.54 -9.52
C THR A 133 -37.96 -19.10 -10.92
N GLU A 134 -38.81 -18.74 -11.88
CA GLU A 134 -38.75 -19.23 -13.25
C GLU A 134 -37.48 -18.77 -13.96
N GLU A 135 -37.15 -17.47 -13.87
CA GLU A 135 -35.93 -16.91 -14.47
C GLU A 135 -34.67 -17.52 -13.86
N PHE A 136 -34.65 -17.66 -12.53
CA PHE A 136 -33.52 -18.24 -11.82
C PHE A 136 -33.31 -19.71 -12.21
N LEU A 137 -34.37 -20.52 -12.20
CA LEU A 137 -34.27 -21.94 -12.56
C LEU A 137 -33.90 -22.14 -14.03
N PHE A 138 -34.38 -21.27 -14.93
CA PHE A 138 -33.99 -21.29 -16.34
C PHE A 138 -32.50 -21.02 -16.54
N GLU A 139 -31.95 -19.99 -15.90
CA GLU A 139 -30.51 -19.71 -15.95
C GLU A 139 -29.68 -20.86 -15.35
N LEU A 140 -30.15 -21.39 -14.21
CA LEU A 140 -29.47 -22.46 -13.47
C LEU A 140 -29.26 -23.72 -14.31
N GLN A 141 -30.17 -24.03 -15.25
CA GLN A 141 -30.03 -25.19 -16.15
C GLN A 141 -28.67 -25.19 -16.86
N SER A 142 -28.25 -24.02 -17.35
CA SER A 142 -27.00 -23.85 -18.10
C SER A 142 -25.74 -23.73 -17.22
N SER A 143 -25.91 -23.52 -15.91
CA SER A 143 -24.81 -23.33 -14.97
C SER A 143 -24.13 -24.65 -14.63
N GLN A 144 -22.80 -24.62 -14.49
CA GLN A 144 -22.01 -25.77 -13.99
C GLN A 144 -21.69 -25.66 -12.50
N ARG A 145 -22.24 -24.64 -11.80
CA ARG A 145 -21.93 -24.38 -10.39
C ARG A 145 -22.60 -25.34 -9.41
N LEU A 146 -23.65 -26.05 -9.85
CA LEU A 146 -24.40 -27.04 -9.07
C LEU A 146 -24.52 -28.34 -9.86
N ALA A 147 -24.48 -29.48 -9.17
CA ALA A 147 -24.73 -30.78 -9.77
C ALA A 147 -26.21 -30.93 -10.15
N GLU A 148 -26.51 -31.74 -11.17
CA GLU A 148 -27.89 -31.94 -11.67
C GLU A 148 -28.88 -32.39 -10.58
N GLY A 149 -28.44 -33.25 -9.65
CA GLY A 149 -29.27 -33.66 -8.51
C GLY A 149 -29.65 -32.50 -7.58
N HIS A 150 -28.74 -31.55 -7.37
CA HIS A 150 -29.00 -30.35 -6.57
C HIS A 150 -29.88 -29.35 -7.31
N LYS A 151 -29.73 -29.22 -8.63
CA LYS A 151 -30.62 -28.39 -9.46
C LYS A 151 -32.06 -28.88 -9.38
N GLN A 152 -32.28 -30.19 -9.49
CA GLN A 152 -33.62 -30.77 -9.38
C GLN A 152 -34.21 -30.56 -7.98
N LEU A 153 -33.43 -30.87 -6.92
CA LEU A 153 -33.86 -30.64 -5.54
C LEU A 153 -34.25 -29.17 -5.28
N LEU A 154 -33.47 -28.24 -5.82
CA LEU A 154 -33.74 -26.81 -5.71
C LEU A 154 -34.99 -26.38 -6.47
N ALA A 155 -35.22 -26.94 -7.67
CA ALA A 155 -36.43 -26.68 -8.44
C ALA A 155 -37.70 -27.15 -7.69
N ASP A 156 -37.67 -28.37 -7.16
CA ASP A 156 -38.79 -28.94 -6.40
C ASP A 156 -39.06 -28.11 -5.13
N PHE A 157 -38.00 -27.74 -4.40
CA PHE A 157 -38.08 -26.92 -3.18
C PHE A 157 -38.68 -25.53 -3.46
N LEU A 158 -38.18 -24.81 -4.46
CA LEU A 158 -38.68 -23.47 -4.77
C LEU A 158 -40.12 -23.52 -5.29
N GLY A 159 -40.47 -24.50 -6.12
CA GLY A 159 -41.84 -24.69 -6.60
C GLY A 159 -42.83 -24.95 -5.47
N ALA A 160 -42.47 -25.79 -4.50
CA ALA A 160 -43.30 -26.05 -3.32
C ALA A 160 -43.46 -24.79 -2.44
N CYS A 161 -42.39 -24.03 -2.23
CA CYS A 161 -42.48 -22.75 -1.51
C CYS A 161 -43.41 -21.75 -2.22
N ASP A 162 -43.35 -21.67 -3.54
CA ASP A 162 -44.15 -20.73 -4.33
C ASP A 162 -45.64 -21.08 -4.33
N MET A 163 -45.99 -22.37 -4.26
CA MET A 163 -47.37 -22.81 -4.06
C MET A 163 -47.97 -22.25 -2.77
N VAL A 164 -47.21 -22.21 -1.69
CA VAL A 164 -47.66 -21.62 -0.42
C VAL A 164 -47.80 -20.10 -0.53
N LYS A 165 -46.75 -19.43 -1.03
CA LYS A 165 -46.70 -17.95 -1.11
C LYS A 165 -47.81 -17.36 -1.98
N PHE A 166 -47.97 -17.93 -3.19
CA PHE A 166 -48.77 -17.33 -4.24
C PHE A 166 -50.12 -18.03 -4.43
N ALA A 167 -50.20 -19.35 -4.25
CA ALA A 167 -51.45 -20.09 -4.38
C ALA A 167 -52.19 -20.28 -3.05
N LYS A 168 -51.65 -19.75 -1.93
CA LYS A 168 -52.24 -19.84 -0.59
C LYS A 168 -52.56 -21.28 -0.16
N ALA A 169 -51.69 -22.20 -0.57
CA ALA A 169 -51.74 -23.56 -0.06
C ALA A 169 -51.43 -23.58 1.44
N GLU A 170 -52.11 -24.47 2.18
CA GLU A 170 -51.92 -24.69 3.61
C GLU A 170 -51.40 -26.13 3.83
N PRO A 171 -50.12 -26.40 3.50
CA PRO A 171 -49.57 -27.73 3.67
C PRO A 171 -49.49 -28.10 5.16
N PRO A 172 -49.64 -29.40 5.48
CA PRO A 172 -49.44 -29.87 6.85
C PRO A 172 -48.00 -29.62 7.32
N GLU A 173 -47.82 -29.54 8.63
CA GLU A 173 -46.51 -29.29 9.26
C GLU A 173 -45.42 -30.28 8.80
N GLN A 174 -45.81 -31.53 8.53
CA GLN A 174 -44.89 -32.56 8.01
C GLN A 174 -44.25 -32.15 6.69
N GLU A 175 -45.02 -31.60 5.74
CA GLU A 175 -44.49 -31.11 4.46
C GLU A 175 -43.60 -29.88 4.66
N LEU A 176 -43.92 -29.01 5.61
CA LEU A 176 -43.04 -27.87 5.96
C LEU A 176 -41.70 -28.34 6.56
N ARG A 177 -41.71 -29.42 7.33
CA ARG A 177 -40.49 -30.06 7.84
C ARG A 177 -39.67 -30.68 6.71
N GLU A 178 -40.32 -31.30 5.74
CA GLU A 178 -39.65 -31.82 4.54
C GLU A 178 -39.01 -30.69 3.71
N LEU A 179 -39.66 -29.52 3.62
CA LEU A 179 -39.05 -28.33 3.01
C LEU A 179 -37.83 -27.83 3.79
N HIS A 180 -37.91 -27.80 5.12
CA HIS A 180 -36.75 -27.49 5.96
C HIS A 180 -35.60 -28.47 5.73
N GLU A 181 -35.89 -29.77 5.65
CA GLU A 181 -34.90 -30.80 5.40
C GLU A 181 -34.28 -30.68 4.00
N ALA A 182 -35.08 -30.41 2.97
CA ALA A 182 -34.60 -30.14 1.62
C ALA A 182 -33.67 -28.92 1.58
N ALA A 183 -34.06 -27.82 2.23
CA ALA A 183 -33.23 -26.63 2.39
C ALA A 183 -31.91 -26.94 3.12
N SER A 184 -31.98 -27.65 4.24
CA SER A 184 -30.80 -28.05 5.02
C SER A 184 -29.87 -28.95 4.20
N ARG A 185 -30.44 -29.88 3.43
CA ARG A 185 -29.66 -30.78 2.55
C ARG A 185 -28.97 -30.02 1.43
N LEU A 186 -29.65 -29.05 0.81
CA LEU A 186 -29.05 -28.16 -0.19
C LEU A 186 -27.81 -27.45 0.37
N VAL A 187 -27.90 -26.83 1.56
CA VAL A 187 -26.74 -26.16 2.15
C VAL A 187 -25.65 -27.17 2.51
N GLY A 188 -26.00 -28.33 3.06
CA GLY A 188 -25.03 -29.28 3.62
C GLY A 188 -24.21 -30.04 2.61
N GLU A 189 -24.85 -30.43 1.51
CA GLU A 189 -24.20 -31.14 0.43
C GLU A 189 -23.41 -30.21 -0.50
N THR A 190 -23.60 -28.89 -0.38
CA THR A 190 -22.97 -27.89 -1.25
C THR A 190 -22.03 -26.93 -0.51
N GLN A 191 -21.86 -27.12 0.81
CA GLN A 191 -20.88 -26.36 1.57
C GLN A 191 -19.45 -26.64 1.05
N PRO A 192 -18.50 -25.71 1.24
CA PRO A 192 -17.10 -25.93 0.87
C PRO A 192 -16.57 -27.22 1.48
N SER A 193 -15.82 -27.98 0.70
CA SER A 193 -15.09 -29.14 1.20
C SER A 193 -13.91 -28.69 2.06
N LEU A 194 -13.47 -29.50 3.02
CA LEU A 194 -12.30 -29.21 3.89
C LEU A 194 -11.03 -28.84 3.10
N SER A 195 -10.88 -29.39 1.89
CA SER A 195 -9.81 -29.04 0.95
C SER A 195 -9.90 -27.60 0.43
N GLU A 196 -11.10 -27.09 0.18
CA GLU A 196 -11.34 -25.73 -0.29
C GLU A 196 -11.21 -24.70 0.86
N GLU A 197 -11.55 -25.09 2.10
CA GLU A 197 -11.40 -24.23 3.27
C GLU A 197 -9.93 -23.94 3.61
N THR A 198 -9.05 -24.93 3.43
CA THR A 198 -7.62 -24.80 3.71
C THR A 198 -6.91 -23.90 2.70
N GLU A 199 -7.41 -23.79 1.48
CA GLU A 199 -6.87 -22.89 0.44
C GLU A 199 -7.40 -21.45 0.56
N ALA A 200 -8.51 -21.26 1.30
CA ALA A 200 -9.14 -19.96 1.50
C ALA A 200 -8.64 -19.19 2.75
N GLU A 201 -7.83 -19.82 3.61
CA GLU A 201 -7.14 -19.14 4.72
C GLU A 201 -5.82 -18.49 4.23
N PRO A 202 -5.66 -17.15 4.33
CA PRO A 202 -4.45 -16.44 3.92
C PRO A 202 -3.28 -16.54 4.90
#